data_AF-A0A2G9S1V1-F1
#
_entry.id   AF-A0A2G9S1V1-F1
#
_cell.length_a   1.000
_cell.length_b   1.000
_cell.length_c   1.000
_cell.angle_alpha   90.00
_cell.angle_beta   90.00
_cell.angle_gamma   90.00
#
_symmetry.space_group_name_H-M   'P 1'
#
loop_
_entity.id
_entity.type
_entity.pdbx_description
1 polymer ?
#
loop_
_entity_poly.entity_id
_entity_poly.type
_entity_poly.pdbx_seq_one_letter_code
_entity_poly.pdbx_strand_id
1 'polypeptide(L)'
;MRRGRNTTKKKEEEVDIDLDDPEINHFPFPFHELMVWAVLMKRQKMALFFWQHGEEAMAKALVACKLCKAMAHEASENDMVDDISQELNHNSREFGQLAVELLDQSYKQDEQLAMKLLTYELKNWSNATCLQLAVAAKHRDFIAHTCSQMLLTDMWMGRLRMRKNSGLKVILGILLPPSILSLEFKNKDEMPYMSQANELELQEKEVEEPDKTVKDKEDDDMELTV
;
A
#
# COMPACT_ATOMS: atom_id res chain seq x y z
N MET A 1 16.23 -15.46 -54.72
CA MET A 1 17.04 -15.81 -53.53
C MET A 1 17.42 -14.53 -52.80
N ARG A 2 17.10 -14.50 -51.49
CA ARG A 2 17.68 -13.69 -50.40
C ARG A 2 17.61 -12.16 -50.47
N ARG A 3 16.51 -11.64 -49.91
CA ARG A 3 16.34 -10.28 -49.37
C ARG A 3 17.19 -10.16 -48.10
N GLY A 4 18.22 -9.31 -48.09
CA GLY A 4 19.05 -9.03 -46.91
C GLY A 4 18.24 -8.23 -45.87
N ARG A 5 18.10 -8.79 -44.67
CA ARG A 5 17.42 -8.19 -43.52
C ARG A 5 18.47 -7.39 -42.75
N ASN A 6 18.44 -6.06 -42.86
CA ASN A 6 19.24 -5.20 -41.98
C ASN A 6 18.62 -5.25 -40.58
N THR A 7 19.32 -5.89 -39.65
CA THR A 7 19.03 -5.79 -38.22
C THR A 7 19.52 -4.44 -37.72
N THR A 8 18.62 -3.49 -37.51
CA THR A 8 18.88 -2.30 -36.70
C THR A 8 19.19 -2.76 -35.29
N LYS A 9 20.49 -2.81 -34.93
CA LYS A 9 20.92 -2.90 -33.54
C LYS A 9 20.49 -1.60 -32.87
N LYS A 10 19.45 -1.68 -32.03
CA LYS A 10 19.07 -0.60 -31.12
C LYS A 10 20.26 -0.42 -30.17
N LYS A 11 20.99 0.67 -30.32
CA LYS A 11 22.04 1.07 -29.39
C LYS A 11 21.31 1.40 -28.08
N GLU A 12 21.59 0.66 -27.03
CA GLU A 12 21.21 1.06 -25.67
C GLU A 12 21.92 2.40 -25.45
N GLU A 13 21.16 3.49 -25.35
CA GLU A 13 21.69 4.73 -24.81
C GLU A 13 22.04 4.43 -23.35
N GLU A 14 23.33 4.25 -23.08
CA GLU A 14 23.86 4.39 -21.73
C GLU A 14 23.54 5.82 -21.30
N VAL A 15 22.49 5.96 -20.49
CA VAL A 15 22.20 7.21 -19.79
C VAL A 15 23.37 7.41 -18.83
N ASP A 16 24.16 8.46 -19.07
CA ASP A 16 25.24 8.86 -18.18
C ASP A 16 24.59 9.44 -16.92
N ILE A 17 24.37 8.58 -15.92
CA ILE A 17 23.76 8.97 -14.65
C ILE A 17 24.83 9.75 -13.89
N ASP A 18 24.63 11.04 -13.70
CA ASP A 18 25.49 11.87 -12.87
C ASP A 18 25.39 11.39 -11.41
N LEU A 19 26.34 10.54 -11.03
CA LEU A 19 26.45 9.94 -9.70
C LEU A 19 26.77 10.97 -8.61
N ASP A 20 26.95 12.25 -8.93
CA ASP A 20 27.14 13.34 -7.96
C ASP A 20 25.88 14.23 -7.80
N ASP A 21 24.79 13.96 -8.52
CA ASP A 21 23.52 14.68 -8.35
C ASP A 21 22.87 14.34 -6.99
N PRO A 22 22.70 15.31 -6.08
CA PRO A 22 22.11 15.08 -4.75
C PRO A 22 20.67 14.55 -4.80
N GLU A 23 19.90 14.81 -5.88
CA GLU A 23 18.53 14.30 -6.05
C GLU A 23 18.51 12.84 -6.53
N ILE A 24 19.55 12.39 -7.24
CA ILE A 24 19.68 10.99 -7.70
C ILE A 24 20.24 10.10 -6.56
N ASN A 25 21.04 10.67 -5.65
CA ASN A 25 21.75 9.92 -4.62
C ASN A 25 21.03 9.74 -3.29
N HIS A 26 19.88 10.38 -3.08
CA HIS A 26 19.19 10.32 -1.79
C HIS A 26 17.84 9.62 -1.92
N PHE A 27 17.72 8.48 -1.26
CA PHE A 27 16.41 7.85 -1.07
C PHE A 27 15.52 8.76 -0.22
N PRO A 28 14.27 9.04 -0.63
CA PRO A 28 13.33 9.83 0.17
C PRO A 28 13.01 9.14 1.51
N PHE A 29 13.08 7.81 1.53
CA PHE A 29 12.80 6.99 2.70
C PHE A 29 13.97 6.03 3.03
N PRO A 30 15.12 6.55 3.49
CA PRO A 30 16.35 5.76 3.61
C PRO A 30 16.23 4.59 4.59
N PHE A 31 15.46 4.75 5.68
CA PHE A 31 15.21 3.67 6.64
C PHE A 31 14.36 2.54 6.08
N HIS A 32 13.49 2.79 5.10
CA HIS A 32 12.71 1.74 4.45
C HIS A 32 13.64 0.84 3.63
N GLU A 33 14.50 1.46 2.81
CA GLU A 33 15.49 0.75 2.00
C GLU A 33 16.49 -0.04 2.85
N LEU A 34 17.03 0.59 3.90
CA LEU A 34 17.97 -0.06 4.82
C LEU A 34 17.33 -1.24 5.57
N MET A 35 16.05 -1.12 5.95
CA MET A 35 15.33 -2.22 6.58
C MET A 35 15.16 -3.39 5.60
N VAL A 36 14.71 -3.13 4.37
CA VAL A 36 14.53 -4.17 3.35
C VAL A 36 15.86 -4.87 3.07
N TRP A 37 16.93 -4.09 2.86
CA TRP A 37 18.28 -4.62 2.70
C TRP A 37 18.71 -5.50 3.89
N ALA A 38 18.48 -5.04 5.12
CA ALA A 38 18.83 -5.80 6.32
C ALA A 38 18.05 -7.12 6.44
N VAL A 39 16.77 -7.13 6.06
CA VAL A 39 15.94 -8.35 6.01
C VAL A 39 16.49 -9.33 4.97
N LEU A 40 16.76 -8.86 3.75
CA LEU A 40 17.31 -9.67 2.66
C LEU A 40 18.69 -10.26 3.00
N MET A 41 19.50 -9.50 3.74
CA MET A 41 20.82 -9.94 4.22
C MET A 41 20.78 -10.76 5.51
N LYS A 42 19.60 -11.17 5.99
CA LYS A 42 19.40 -11.92 7.24
C LYS A 42 19.98 -11.25 8.50
N ARG A 43 20.09 -9.92 8.53
CA ARG A 43 20.66 -9.18 9.67
C ARG A 43 19.56 -8.73 10.62
N GLN A 44 18.93 -9.67 11.33
CA GLN A 44 17.70 -9.44 12.10
C GLN A 44 17.77 -8.26 13.07
N LYS A 45 18.83 -8.16 13.89
CA LYS A 45 18.97 -7.06 14.85
C LYS A 45 19.00 -5.69 14.19
N MET A 46 19.63 -5.57 13.02
CA MET A 46 19.65 -4.31 12.27
C MET A 46 18.32 -4.05 11.58
N ALA A 47 17.65 -5.10 11.06
CA ALA A 47 16.33 -4.97 10.48
C ALA A 47 15.31 -4.44 11.52
N LEU A 48 15.33 -4.97 12.75
CA LEU A 48 14.52 -4.47 13.86
C LEU A 48 14.88 -3.03 14.24
N PHE A 49 16.17 -2.68 14.25
CA PHE A 49 16.61 -1.32 14.52
C PHE A 49 16.06 -0.33 13.46
N PHE A 50 16.21 -0.63 12.17
CA PHE A 50 15.70 0.22 11.11
C PHE A 50 14.18 0.26 11.04
N TRP A 51 13.51 -0.84 11.40
CA TRP A 51 12.04 -0.91 11.49
C TRP A 51 11.47 0.11 12.48
N GLN A 52 12.13 0.31 13.63
CA GLN A 52 11.72 1.28 14.64
C GLN A 52 11.83 2.75 14.18
N HIS A 53 12.54 3.00 13.08
CA HIS A 53 12.83 4.34 12.59
C HIS A 53 12.05 4.66 11.30
N GLY A 54 11.64 5.92 11.16
CA GLY A 54 10.87 6.41 10.02
C GLY A 54 9.38 6.06 10.09
N GLU A 55 8.69 6.27 8.98
CA GLU A 55 7.23 6.18 8.90
C GLU A 55 6.73 4.75 8.62
N GLU A 56 5.41 4.56 8.64
CA GLU A 56 4.74 3.33 8.17
C GLU A 56 5.20 2.03 8.86
N ALA A 57 5.47 2.08 10.17
CA ALA A 57 6.00 0.93 10.94
C ALA A 57 5.15 -0.36 10.82
N MET A 58 3.82 -0.23 10.76
CA MET A 58 2.93 -1.39 10.58
C MET A 58 3.14 -2.05 9.21
N ALA A 59 3.20 -1.25 8.14
CA ALA A 59 3.46 -1.74 6.78
C ALA A 59 4.84 -2.39 6.67
N LYS A 60 5.87 -1.72 7.21
CA LYS A 60 7.24 -2.26 7.28
C LYS A 60 7.29 -3.63 7.94
N ALA A 61 6.61 -3.81 9.08
CA ALA A 61 6.54 -5.10 9.76
C ALA A 61 5.88 -6.18 8.88
N LEU A 62 4.79 -5.86 8.19
CA LEU A 62 4.10 -6.79 7.29
C LEU A 62 4.95 -7.16 6.07
N VAL A 63 5.66 -6.20 5.48
CA VAL A 63 6.58 -6.44 4.36
C VAL A 63 7.76 -7.29 4.80
N ALA A 64 8.39 -6.97 5.94
CA ALA A 64 9.48 -7.78 6.49
C ALA A 64 9.01 -9.22 6.79
N CYS A 65 7.82 -9.39 7.38
CA CYS A 65 7.20 -10.69 7.59
C CYS A 65 7.03 -11.47 6.27
N LYS A 66 6.53 -10.81 5.21
CA LYS A 66 6.38 -11.40 3.88
C LYS A 66 7.73 -11.83 3.29
N LEU A 67 8.73 -10.95 3.32
CA LEU A 67 10.05 -11.22 2.78
C LEU A 67 10.70 -12.41 3.49
N CYS A 68 10.70 -12.43 4.83
CA CYS A 68 11.23 -13.54 5.60
C CYS A 68 10.54 -14.87 5.26
N LYS A 69 9.20 -14.90 5.14
CA LYS A 69 8.45 -16.11 4.75
C LYS A 69 8.79 -16.56 3.33
N ALA A 70 8.91 -15.64 2.39
CA ALA A 70 9.26 -15.97 1.01
C ALA A 70 10.66 -16.56 0.90
N MET A 71 11.63 -15.95 1.60
CA MET A 71 13.00 -16.47 1.65
C MET A 71 13.07 -17.82 2.39
N ALA A 72 12.29 -18.02 3.45
CA ALA A 72 12.22 -19.30 4.14
C ALA A 72 11.70 -20.42 3.23
N HIS A 73 10.65 -20.12 2.44
CA HIS A 73 10.11 -21.04 1.46
C HIS A 73 11.17 -21.43 0.42
N GLU A 74 11.82 -20.45 -0.20
CA GLU A 74 12.88 -20.68 -1.19
C GLU A 74 14.05 -21.48 -0.59
N ALA A 75 14.47 -21.16 0.64
CA ALA A 75 15.52 -21.89 1.33
C ALA A 75 15.13 -23.35 1.62
N SER A 76 13.85 -23.62 1.93
CA SER A 76 13.37 -24.98 2.22
C SER A 76 13.27 -25.89 0.99
N GLU A 77 13.22 -25.34 -0.22
CA GLU A 77 13.25 -26.13 -1.45
C GLU A 77 14.66 -26.68 -1.75
N ASN A 78 15.68 -26.19 -1.03
CA ASN A 78 17.05 -26.68 -1.10
C ASN A 78 17.38 -27.44 0.20
N ASP A 79 17.13 -28.76 0.21
CA ASP A 79 17.18 -29.68 1.38
C ASP A 79 18.42 -29.55 2.31
N MET A 80 19.51 -28.92 1.86
CA MET A 80 20.72 -28.70 2.66
C MET A 80 20.66 -27.46 3.58
N VAL A 81 19.55 -26.71 3.59
CA VAL A 81 19.48 -25.34 4.14
C VAL A 81 18.34 -25.18 5.17
N ASP A 82 17.93 -26.26 5.84
CA ASP A 82 16.79 -26.25 6.79
C ASP A 82 16.99 -25.27 7.96
N ASP A 83 18.20 -25.17 8.52
CA ASP A 83 18.50 -24.24 9.61
C ASP A 83 18.22 -22.78 9.24
N ILE A 84 18.49 -22.39 7.98
CA ILE A 84 18.23 -21.04 7.48
C ILE A 84 16.73 -20.82 7.31
N SER A 85 15.98 -21.80 6.80
CA SER A 85 14.53 -21.71 6.68
C SER A 85 13.86 -21.55 8.05
N GLN A 86 14.30 -22.31 9.06
CA GLN A 86 13.80 -22.20 10.42
C GLN A 86 14.08 -20.82 11.03
N GLU A 87 15.31 -20.30 10.88
CA GLU A 87 15.68 -18.96 11.34
C GLU A 87 14.83 -17.87 10.66
N LEU A 88 14.64 -17.96 9.35
CA LEU A 88 13.82 -17.01 8.60
C LEU A 88 12.34 -17.07 8.99
N ASN A 89 11.81 -18.27 9.24
CA ASN A 89 10.48 -18.44 9.77
C ASN A 89 10.34 -17.81 11.16
N HIS A 90 11.35 -17.95 12.04
CA HIS A 90 11.38 -17.29 13.33
C HIS A 90 11.35 -15.75 13.20
N ASN A 91 12.25 -15.19 12.38
CA ASN A 91 12.31 -13.75 12.11
C ASN A 91 10.97 -13.21 11.54
N SER A 92 10.32 -14.00 10.67
CA SER A 92 9.01 -13.63 10.12
C SER A 92 7.93 -13.55 11.18
N ARG A 93 7.98 -14.41 12.21
CA ARG A 93 7.01 -14.40 13.32
C ARG A 93 7.22 -13.19 14.22
N GLU A 94 8.47 -12.80 14.45
CA GLU A 94 8.80 -11.61 15.24
C GLU A 94 8.23 -10.35 14.56
N PHE A 95 8.50 -10.14 13.27
CA PHE A 95 7.90 -9.03 12.52
C PHE A 95 6.37 -9.12 12.45
N GLY A 96 5.82 -10.31 12.29
CA GLY A 96 4.38 -10.51 12.28
C GLY A 96 3.72 -10.11 13.60
N GLN A 97 4.32 -10.50 14.72
CA GLN A 97 3.85 -10.12 16.05
C GLN A 97 3.89 -8.60 16.24
N LEU A 98 4.95 -7.92 15.82
CA LEU A 98 5.05 -6.46 15.86
C LEU A 98 3.92 -5.79 15.08
N ALA A 99 3.54 -6.31 13.90
CA ALA A 99 2.42 -5.78 13.13
C ALA A 99 1.09 -5.91 13.87
N VAL A 100 0.84 -7.06 14.52
CA VAL A 100 -0.38 -7.30 15.32
C VAL A 100 -0.42 -6.40 16.55
N GLU A 101 0.70 -6.24 17.25
CA GLU A 101 0.80 -5.36 18.42
C GLU A 101 0.56 -3.89 18.06
N LEU A 102 1.11 -3.41 16.94
CA LEU A 102 0.83 -2.07 16.44
C LEU A 102 -0.64 -1.89 16.07
N LEU A 103 -1.28 -2.92 15.50
CA LEU A 103 -2.71 -2.86 15.17
C LEU A 103 -3.56 -2.82 16.44
N ASP A 104 -3.26 -3.65 17.42
CA ASP A 104 -3.95 -3.67 18.71
C ASP A 104 -3.82 -2.33 19.45
N GLN A 105 -2.62 -1.75 19.47
CA GLN A 105 -2.39 -0.42 20.05
C GLN A 105 -3.16 0.67 19.31
N SER A 106 -3.12 0.66 17.98
CA SER A 106 -3.85 1.62 17.16
C SER A 106 -5.36 1.52 17.39
N TYR A 107 -5.88 0.30 17.44
CA TYR A 107 -7.30 0.02 17.65
C TYR A 107 -7.78 0.43 19.06
N LYS A 108 -6.97 0.19 20.09
CA LYS A 108 -7.25 0.64 21.46
C LYS A 108 -7.25 2.16 21.60
N GLN A 109 -6.44 2.85 20.80
CA GLN A 109 -6.35 4.31 20.81
C GLN A 109 -7.55 4.95 20.11
N ASP A 110 -7.86 4.51 18.89
CA ASP A 110 -9.02 4.98 18.12
C ASP A 110 -9.42 3.92 17.09
N GLU A 111 -10.59 3.32 17.29
CA GLU A 111 -11.10 2.25 16.43
C GLU A 111 -11.30 2.70 14.97
N GLN A 112 -11.82 3.91 14.75
CA GLN A 112 -12.14 4.43 13.42
C GLN A 112 -10.88 4.79 12.65
N LEU A 113 -9.92 5.43 13.33
CA LEU A 113 -8.63 5.75 12.74
C LEU A 113 -7.82 4.49 12.42
N ALA A 114 -7.84 3.48 13.29
CA ALA A 114 -7.19 2.20 13.04
C ALA A 114 -7.76 1.49 11.79
N MET A 115 -9.09 1.51 11.62
CA MET A 115 -9.72 0.98 10.41
C MET A 115 -9.30 1.77 9.16
N LYS A 116 -9.19 3.10 9.25
CA LYS A 116 -8.68 3.94 8.16
C LYS A 116 -7.22 3.63 7.83
N LEU A 117 -6.38 3.41 8.84
CA LEU A 117 -4.97 3.00 8.67
C LEU A 117 -4.84 1.67 7.91
N LEU A 118 -5.76 0.73 8.14
CA LEU A 118 -5.78 -0.57 7.43
C LEU A 118 -6.10 -0.45 5.94
N THR A 119 -6.87 0.57 5.55
CA THR A 119 -7.31 0.81 4.16
C THR A 119 -6.54 1.90 3.44
N TYR A 120 -5.65 2.60 4.14
CA TYR A 120 -4.82 3.64 3.55
C TYR A 120 -3.87 3.05 2.49
N GLU A 121 -3.78 3.71 1.34
CA GLU A 121 -2.86 3.34 0.27
C GLU A 121 -1.46 3.88 0.55
N LEU A 122 -0.50 2.97 0.64
CA LEU A 122 0.87 3.28 0.99
C LEU A 122 1.68 3.53 -0.29
N LYS A 123 1.94 4.80 -0.61
CA LYS A 123 2.69 5.20 -1.83
C LYS A 123 4.06 4.54 -1.92
N ASN A 124 4.71 4.35 -0.77
CA ASN A 124 6.03 3.72 -0.67
C ASN A 124 6.02 2.19 -0.86
N TRP A 125 4.83 1.58 -0.80
CA TRP A 125 4.65 0.13 -0.90
C TRP A 125 3.72 -0.23 -2.07
N SER A 126 3.96 0.39 -3.24
CA SER A 126 3.24 0.12 -4.48
C SER A 126 1.72 0.38 -4.37
N ASN A 127 1.33 1.42 -3.61
CA ASN A 127 -0.06 1.77 -3.33
C ASN A 127 -0.86 0.63 -2.65
N ALA A 128 -0.18 -0.34 -2.03
CA ALA A 128 -0.84 -1.40 -1.29
C ALA A 128 -1.39 -0.86 0.04
N THR A 129 -2.46 -1.48 0.55
CA THR A 129 -2.95 -1.22 1.91
C THR A 129 -2.32 -2.16 2.93
N CYS A 130 -2.29 -1.76 4.20
CA CYS A 130 -1.85 -2.66 5.29
C CYS A 130 -2.64 -3.98 5.29
N LEU A 131 -3.95 -3.95 5.01
CA LEU A 131 -4.75 -5.16 4.91
C LEU A 131 -4.31 -6.06 3.73
N GLN A 132 -4.03 -5.47 2.56
CA GLN A 132 -3.52 -6.22 1.40
C GLN A 132 -2.13 -6.82 1.68
N LEU A 133 -1.23 -6.07 2.32
CA LEU A 133 0.10 -6.55 2.73
C LEU A 133 0.00 -7.73 3.69
N ALA A 134 -0.91 -7.68 4.67
CA ALA A 134 -1.14 -8.78 5.60
C ALA A 134 -1.66 -10.05 4.89
N VAL A 135 -2.55 -9.89 3.91
CA VAL A 135 -3.02 -10.99 3.06
C VAL A 135 -1.87 -11.56 2.21
N ALA A 136 -1.06 -10.72 1.59
CA ALA A 136 0.11 -11.14 0.81
C ALA A 136 1.13 -11.93 1.66
N ALA A 137 1.33 -11.50 2.92
CA ALA A 137 2.14 -12.17 3.95
C ALA A 137 1.48 -13.44 4.53
N LYS A 138 0.26 -13.78 4.13
CA LYS A 138 -0.57 -14.86 4.69
C LYS A 138 -0.62 -14.76 6.23
N HIS A 139 -0.72 -13.55 6.77
CA HIS A 139 -0.66 -13.30 8.21
C HIS A 139 -2.04 -13.47 8.86
N ARG A 140 -2.36 -14.71 9.26
CA ARG A 140 -3.68 -15.06 9.79
C ARG A 140 -4.05 -14.27 11.05
N ASP A 141 -3.13 -14.08 12.00
CA ASP A 141 -3.47 -13.43 13.27
C ASP A 141 -3.82 -11.94 13.08
N PHE A 142 -3.09 -11.23 12.21
CA PHE A 142 -3.42 -9.86 11.82
C PHE A 142 -4.79 -9.76 11.14
N ILE A 143 -5.11 -10.70 10.24
CA ILE A 143 -6.42 -10.73 9.56
C ILE A 143 -7.54 -11.07 10.54
N ALA A 144 -7.29 -11.98 11.49
CA ALA A 144 -8.24 -12.40 12.50
C ALA A 144 -8.44 -11.38 13.63
N HIS A 145 -7.57 -10.37 13.73
CA HIS A 145 -7.68 -9.30 14.72
C HIS A 145 -9.04 -8.58 14.62
N THR A 146 -9.60 -8.18 15.76
CA THR A 146 -10.93 -7.57 15.86
C THR A 146 -11.09 -6.36 14.94
N CYS A 147 -10.09 -5.46 14.89
CA CYS A 147 -10.10 -4.30 14.00
C CYS A 147 -10.26 -4.70 12.52
N SER A 148 -9.49 -5.70 12.06
CA SER A 148 -9.57 -6.22 10.69
C SER A 148 -10.93 -6.85 10.42
N GLN A 149 -11.46 -7.62 11.37
CA GLN A 149 -12.77 -8.28 11.22
C GLN A 149 -13.94 -7.28 11.21
N MET A 150 -13.87 -6.23 12.03
CA MET A 150 -14.84 -5.14 12.02
C MET A 150 -14.82 -4.41 10.67
N LEU A 151 -13.63 -4.06 10.18
CA LEU A 151 -13.47 -3.44 8.87
C LEU A 151 -14.01 -4.32 7.74
N LEU A 152 -13.67 -5.61 7.72
CA LEU A 152 -14.16 -6.57 6.72
C LEU A 152 -15.68 -6.73 6.79
N THR A 153 -16.24 -6.72 7.99
CA THR A 153 -17.70 -6.76 8.22
C THR A 153 -18.37 -5.50 7.68
N ASP A 154 -17.77 -4.33 7.90
CA ASP A 154 -18.27 -3.07 7.37
C ASP A 154 -18.16 -3.00 5.85
N MET A 155 -17.05 -3.45 5.26
CA MET A 155 -16.90 -3.59 3.80
C MET A 155 -17.94 -4.54 3.21
N TRP A 156 -18.21 -5.67 3.87
CA TRP A 156 -19.23 -6.63 3.44
C TRP A 156 -20.64 -6.03 3.47
N MET A 157 -20.97 -5.27 4.52
CA MET A 157 -22.25 -4.56 4.59
C MET A 157 -22.32 -3.40 3.59
N GLY A 158 -21.19 -2.83 3.22
CA GLY A 158 -21.08 -1.66 2.36
C GLY A 158 -21.89 -0.50 2.91
N ARG A 159 -22.68 0.14 2.04
CA ARG A 159 -23.54 1.27 2.43
C ARG A 159 -24.80 0.85 3.17
N LEU A 160 -25.08 -0.44 3.34
CA LEU A 160 -26.31 -0.88 4.00
C LEU A 160 -26.16 -0.82 5.51
N ARG A 161 -27.17 -0.26 6.18
CA ARG A 161 -27.28 -0.31 7.64
C ARG A 161 -28.01 -1.59 8.03
N MET A 162 -27.27 -2.58 8.52
CA MET A 162 -27.86 -3.83 9.00
C MET A 162 -28.46 -3.62 10.40
N ARG A 163 -29.76 -3.85 10.52
CA ARG A 163 -30.54 -3.84 11.77
C ARG A 163 -31.38 -5.13 11.85
N LYS A 164 -32.21 -5.25 12.88
CA LYS A 164 -33.17 -6.37 13.00
C LYS A 164 -34.03 -6.45 11.72
N ASN A 165 -34.13 -7.64 11.15
CA ASN A 165 -34.86 -7.99 9.93
C ASN A 165 -34.26 -7.46 8.60
N SER A 166 -33.04 -6.91 8.58
CA SER A 166 -32.44 -6.41 7.33
C SER A 166 -32.20 -7.50 6.29
N GLY A 167 -31.89 -8.75 6.68
CA GLY A 167 -31.67 -9.85 5.74
C GLY A 167 -32.87 -10.13 4.82
N LEU A 168 -34.09 -10.14 5.39
CA LEU A 168 -35.32 -10.29 4.61
C LEU A 168 -35.58 -9.07 3.71
N LYS A 169 -35.31 -7.86 4.21
CA LYS A 169 -35.44 -6.63 3.40
C LYS A 169 -34.47 -6.62 2.22
N VAL A 170 -33.25 -7.14 2.39
CA VAL A 170 -32.25 -7.25 1.32
C VAL A 170 -32.72 -8.25 0.26
N ILE A 171 -33.19 -9.43 0.66
CA ILE A 171 -33.77 -10.42 -0.29
C ILE A 171 -34.96 -9.81 -1.04
N LEU A 172 -35.84 -9.09 -0.34
CA LEU A 172 -36.99 -8.43 -0.96
C LEU A 172 -36.56 -7.31 -1.91
N GLY A 173 -35.54 -6.53 -1.58
CA GLY A 173 -34.99 -5.50 -2.47
C GLY A 173 -34.36 -6.05 -3.75
N ILE A 174 -33.80 -7.27 -3.70
CA ILE A 174 -33.29 -7.97 -4.90
C ILE A 174 -34.46 -8.47 -5.78
N LEU A 175 -35.54 -8.97 -5.18
CA LEU A 175 -36.70 -9.51 -5.90
C LEU A 175 -37.65 -8.42 -6.43
N LEU A 176 -37.82 -7.33 -5.69
CA LEU A 176 -38.77 -6.26 -5.94
C LEU A 176 -38.05 -4.89 -5.82
N PRO A 177 -37.64 -4.28 -6.95
CA PRO A 177 -36.90 -3.01 -6.95
C PRO A 177 -37.55 -1.86 -6.13
N PRO A 178 -38.89 -1.71 -6.07
CA PRO A 178 -39.51 -0.68 -5.21
C PRO A 178 -39.20 -0.84 -3.72
N SER A 179 -38.91 -2.05 -3.25
CA SER A 179 -38.60 -2.33 -1.84
C SER A 179 -37.21 -1.82 -1.41
N ILE A 180 -36.35 -1.43 -2.36
CA ILE A 180 -35.03 -0.84 -2.07
C ILE A 180 -35.15 0.46 -1.28
N LEU A 181 -36.21 1.25 -1.51
CA LEU A 181 -36.47 2.50 -0.76
C LEU A 181 -36.74 2.27 0.73
N SER A 182 -37.07 1.03 1.12
CA SER A 182 -37.29 0.65 2.53
C SER A 182 -36.00 0.18 3.24
N LEU A 183 -34.87 0.13 2.52
CA LEU A 183 -33.55 -0.17 3.08
C LEU A 183 -32.96 1.10 3.69
N GLU A 184 -32.38 0.95 4.89
CA GLU A 184 -31.62 2.03 5.53
C GLU A 184 -30.18 1.99 5.00
N PHE A 185 -29.68 3.14 4.58
CA PHE A 185 -28.32 3.31 4.12
C PHE A 185 -27.51 4.13 5.12
N LYS A 186 -26.24 3.78 5.29
CA LYS A 186 -25.26 4.54 6.05
C LYS A 186 -24.96 5.85 5.31
N ASN A 187 -24.83 6.95 6.06
CA ASN A 187 -24.37 8.22 5.49
C ASN A 187 -22.86 8.17 5.21
N LYS A 188 -22.35 9.08 4.36
CA LYS A 188 -20.92 9.13 4.02
C LYS A 188 -20.02 9.26 5.25
N ASP A 189 -20.45 10.03 6.25
CA ASP A 189 -19.72 10.27 7.49
C ASP A 189 -19.59 9.02 8.38
N GLU A 190 -20.46 8.01 8.16
CA GLU A 190 -20.43 6.72 8.84
C GLU A 190 -19.48 5.69 8.16
N MET A 191 -18.77 6.08 7.08
CA MET A 191 -17.78 5.25 6.38
C MET A 191 -16.45 5.99 6.18
N PRO A 192 -15.69 6.27 7.26
CA PRO A 192 -14.46 7.06 7.19
C PRO A 192 -13.38 6.44 6.29
N TYR A 193 -13.38 5.11 6.08
CA TYR A 193 -12.47 4.43 5.16
C TYR A 193 -12.79 4.68 3.67
N MET A 194 -14.02 5.06 3.32
CA MET A 194 -14.41 5.39 1.93
C MET A 194 -14.11 6.85 1.56
N SER A 195 -14.13 7.78 2.52
CA SER A 195 -13.85 9.21 2.23
C SER A 195 -12.43 9.38 1.69
N GLN A 196 -11.49 8.60 2.22
CA GLN A 196 -10.08 8.74 1.88
C GLN A 196 -9.72 8.28 0.47
N ALA A 197 -10.34 7.21 -0.05
CA ALA A 197 -10.13 6.81 -1.44
C ALA A 197 -10.51 7.94 -2.42
N ASN A 198 -11.60 8.66 -2.12
CA ASN A 198 -11.99 9.82 -2.92
C ASN A 198 -11.06 11.03 -2.70
N GLU A 199 -10.61 11.29 -1.47
CA GLU A 199 -9.67 12.39 -1.17
C GLU A 199 -8.30 12.18 -1.84
N LEU A 200 -7.79 10.94 -1.88
CA LEU A 200 -6.56 10.58 -2.58
C LEU A 200 -6.72 10.71 -4.10
N GLU A 201 -7.83 10.21 -4.68
CA GLU A 201 -8.16 10.42 -6.10
C GLU A 201 -8.26 11.92 -6.48
N LEU A 202 -8.79 12.75 -5.57
CA LEU A 202 -8.85 14.20 -5.78
C LEU A 202 -7.46 14.86 -5.72
N GLN A 203 -6.62 14.47 -4.76
CA GLN A 203 -5.24 14.96 -4.68
C GLN A 203 -4.40 14.53 -5.88
N GLU A 204 -4.57 13.31 -6.39
CA GLU A 204 -3.87 12.85 -7.60
C GLU A 204 -4.31 13.64 -8.85
N LYS A 205 -5.61 13.94 -8.98
CA LYS A 205 -6.10 14.82 -10.05
C LYS A 205 -5.60 16.26 -9.95
N GLU A 206 -5.46 16.80 -8.75
CA GLU A 206 -4.88 18.14 -8.54
C GLU A 206 -3.38 18.18 -8.86
N VAL A 207 -2.66 17.08 -8.67
CA VAL A 207 -1.22 16.97 -9.01
C VAL A 207 -1.00 16.75 -10.52
N GLU A 208 -1.97 16.16 -11.24
CA GLU A 208 -1.92 16.00 -12.71
C GLU A 208 -2.28 17.27 -13.52
N GLU A 209 -2.93 18.27 -12.91
CA GLU A 209 -3.13 19.60 -13.53
C GLU A 209 -2.21 20.70 -12.96
N PRO A 210 -0.88 20.68 -13.21
CA PRO A 210 -0.06 21.88 -13.09
C PRO A 210 0.10 22.52 -14.48
N ASP A 211 -0.47 23.72 -14.61
CA ASP A 211 -0.01 24.81 -15.47
C ASP A 211 -0.19 24.68 -17.00
N LYS A 212 -1.39 25.01 -17.47
CA LYS A 212 -1.61 25.56 -18.82
C LYS A 212 -2.21 26.96 -18.73
N THR A 213 -1.63 27.86 -17.95
CA THR A 213 -1.97 29.27 -18.10
C THR A 213 -0.78 30.15 -17.75
N VAL A 214 -0.28 30.83 -18.79
CA VAL A 214 0.54 32.06 -18.81
C VAL A 214 1.95 31.85 -19.36
N LYS A 215 2.04 31.74 -20.70
CA LYS A 215 3.12 32.34 -21.51
C LYS A 215 2.72 32.34 -22.98
N ASP A 216 1.81 33.24 -23.34
CA ASP A 216 1.51 33.63 -24.73
C ASP A 216 0.96 35.08 -24.71
N LYS A 217 1.73 36.01 -24.15
CA LYS A 217 1.53 37.47 -24.31
C LYS A 217 2.83 38.19 -23.99
N GLU A 218 3.80 38.12 -24.90
CA GLU A 218 4.89 39.09 -24.98
C GLU A 218 5.60 38.86 -26.32
N ASP A 219 4.90 39.18 -27.40
CA ASP A 219 5.48 39.42 -28.73
C ASP A 219 4.37 40.05 -29.58
N ASP A 220 4.25 41.38 -29.47
CA ASP A 220 3.73 42.31 -30.49
C ASP A 220 3.36 43.63 -29.80
N ASP A 221 4.36 44.49 -29.57
CA ASP A 221 4.18 45.91 -29.84
C ASP A 221 5.53 46.48 -30.30
N MET A 222 5.53 46.80 -31.59
CA MET A 222 6.61 47.18 -32.47
C MET A 222 6.88 48.69 -32.40
N GLU A 223 8.17 49.04 -32.40
CA GLU A 223 8.79 50.25 -32.96
C GLU A 223 8.33 51.69 -32.64
N LEU A 224 9.38 52.54 -32.64
CA LEU A 224 9.45 53.94 -33.06
C LEU A 224 9.02 55.01 -32.05
N THR A 225 9.99 55.75 -31.48
CA THR A 225 10.36 57.10 -31.97
C THR A 225 11.46 57.78 -31.13
N VAL A 226 12.45 58.34 -31.87
CA VAL A 226 13.49 59.35 -31.56
C VAL A 226 14.64 58.98 -30.61
#